data_AF-L8GYD0-F1
#
_entry.id   AF-L8GYD0-F1
#
_cell.length_a   1.000
_cell.length_b   1.000
_cell.length_c   1.000
_cell.angle_alpha   90.00
_cell.angle_beta   90.00
_cell.angle_gamma   90.00
#
_symmetry.space_group_name_H-M   'P 1'
#
loop_
_entity.id
_entity.type
_entity.pdbx_description
1 polymer ?
#
loop_
_entity_poly.entity_id
_entity_poly.type
_entity_poly.pdbx_seq_one_letter_code
_entity_poly.pdbx_strand_id
1 'polypeptide(L)' 'MEHISVYGEGNERRLTGHHETAPITKFSYGVANRGASIRIPRHTFEKQRGYIEDRRPASNVDPYPASARLMQTILLDP' A
#
# COMPACT_ATOMS: atom_id res chain seq x y z
N MET A 1 7.11 9.58 1.87
CA MET A 1 6.88 9.31 3.31
C MET A 1 5.45 9.59 3.76
N GLU A 2 4.72 10.52 3.15
CA GLU A 2 3.44 11.06 3.69
C GLU A 2 2.28 10.05 3.84
N HIS A 3 2.24 8.98 3.05
CA HIS A 3 1.26 7.91 3.29
C HIS A 3 1.62 7.10 4.54
N ILE A 4 2.90 6.79 4.75
CA ILE A 4 3.35 5.95 5.86
C ILE A 4 3.04 6.61 7.21
N SER A 5 3.11 7.94 7.31
CA SER A 5 2.79 8.67 8.54
C SER A 5 1.32 8.56 8.96
N VAL A 6 0.40 8.20 8.05
CA VAL A 6 -1.02 7.99 8.37
C VAL A 6 -1.43 6.51 8.31
N TYR A 7 -0.47 5.59 8.15
CA TYR A 7 -0.72 4.15 7.96
C TYR A 7 -0.60 3.33 9.24
N GLY A 8 -0.78 3.97 10.39
CA GLY A 8 -0.72 3.35 11.73
C GLY A 8 0.65 3.48 12.39
N GLU A 9 0.64 3.69 13.70
CA GLU A 9 1.83 3.81 14.53
C GLU A 9 2.55 2.46 14.66
N GLY A 10 3.89 2.49 14.68
CA GLY A 10 4.70 1.29 14.90
C GLY A 10 4.89 0.40 13.67
N ASN A 11 4.49 0.89 12.49
CA ASN A 11 4.47 0.11 11.26
C ASN A 11 5.89 -0.28 10.79
N GLU A 12 6.94 0.41 11.25
CA GLU A 12 8.34 0.07 11.01
C GLU A 12 8.71 -1.33 11.53
N ARG A 13 8.04 -1.82 12.58
CA ARG A 13 8.25 -3.18 13.10
C ARG A 13 7.66 -4.26 12.18
N ARG A 14 6.68 -3.90 11.36
CA ARG A 14 5.97 -4.81 10.45
C ARG A 14 6.53 -4.75 9.03
N LEU A 15 6.74 -3.55 8.48
CA LEU A 15 7.21 -3.30 7.13
C LEU A 15 8.73 -3.48 7.02
N THR A 16 9.18 -4.73 7.13
CA THR A 16 10.60 -5.10 7.15
C THR A 16 11.10 -5.65 5.82
N GLY A 17 10.20 -6.02 4.91
CA GLY A 17 10.54 -6.78 3.70
C GLY A 17 10.42 -8.30 3.87
N HIS A 18 10.18 -8.77 5.10
CA HIS A 18 9.91 -10.16 5.41
C HIS A 18 8.41 -10.40 5.64
N HIS A 19 7.98 -11.66 5.70
CA HIS A 19 6.61 -12.05 6.05
C HIS A 19 5.54 -11.43 5.13
N GLU A 20 5.76 -11.51 3.82
CA GLU A 20 4.86 -10.93 2.81
C GLU A 20 4.64 -9.41 2.95
N THR A 21 5.67 -8.67 3.39
CA THR A 21 5.67 -7.20 3.44
C THR A 21 6.80 -6.62 2.59
N ALA A 22 6.73 -5.32 2.31
CA ALA A 22 7.83 -4.54 1.74
C ALA A 22 8.53 -3.73 2.84
N PRO A 23 9.83 -3.41 2.70
CA PRO A 23 10.52 -2.56 3.68
C PRO A 23 9.96 -1.12 3.67
N ILE A 24 9.80 -0.52 4.84
CA ILE A 24 9.15 0.79 5.02
C ILE A 24 9.82 1.94 4.24
N THR A 25 11.12 1.80 3.94
CA THR A 25 11.94 2.81 3.27
C THR A 25 11.91 2.73 1.74
N LYS A 26 11.36 1.66 1.16
CA LYS A 26 11.34 1.46 -0.29
C LYS A 26 9.92 1.20 -0.79
N PHE A 27 9.54 1.95 -1.80
CA PHE A 27 8.30 1.70 -2.53
C PHE A 27 8.52 0.66 -3.64
N SER A 28 7.59 -0.28 -3.78
CA SER A 28 7.57 -1.25 -4.88
C SER A 28 6.14 -1.64 -5.25
N TYR A 29 5.94 -2.06 -6.49
CA TYR A 29 4.69 -2.66 -6.93
C TYR A 29 4.94 -3.91 -7.78
N GLY A 30 3.94 -4.79 -7.89
CA GLY A 30 4.07 -5.97 -8.76
C GLY A 30 2.78 -6.75 -8.97
N VAL A 31 2.72 -7.47 -10.09
CA VAL A 31 1.60 -8.37 -10.42
C VAL A 31 1.72 -9.63 -9.58
N ALA A 32 0.64 -9.97 -8.87
CA ALA A 32 0.57 -11.09 -7.94
C ALA A 32 1.66 -11.13 -6.85
N ASN A 33 2.45 -10.06 -6.69
CA ASN A 33 3.56 -10.01 -5.74
C ASN A 33 3.09 -9.54 -4.36
N ARG A 34 3.09 -10.46 -3.39
CA ARG A 34 2.77 -10.12 -1.99
C ARG A 34 3.91 -9.38 -1.30
N GLY A 35 5.17 -9.58 -1.67
CA GLY A 35 6.30 -8.83 -1.10
C GLY A 35 6.36 -7.35 -1.52
N ALA A 36 5.47 -6.89 -2.40
CA ALA A 36 5.44 -5.50 -2.87
C ALA A 36 4.63 -4.58 -1.96
N SER A 37 4.93 -3.27 -1.98
CA SER A 37 4.14 -2.27 -1.28
C SER A 37 2.71 -2.18 -1.84
N ILE A 38 2.58 -2.14 -3.17
CA ILE A 38 1.30 -2.22 -3.88
C ILE A 38 1.25 -3.51 -4.68
N ARG A 39 0.16 -4.27 -4.52
CA ARG A 39 -0.07 -5.49 -5.29
C ARG A 39 -1.14 -5.24 -6.35
N ILE A 40 -0.86 -5.68 -7.57
CA ILE A 40 -1.84 -5.77 -8.64
C ILE A 40 -2.32 -7.23 -8.69
N PRO A 41 -3.59 -7.54 -8.36
CA PRO A 41 -4.12 -8.89 -8.48
C PRO A 41 -3.95 -9.43 -9.90
N ARG A 42 -3.62 -10.71 -10.03
CA ARG A 42 -3.41 -11.36 -11.35
C ARG A 42 -4.58 -11.14 -12.30
N HIS A 43 -5.82 -11.30 -11.82
CA HIS A 43 -7.01 -11.09 -12.63
C HIS A 43 -7.18 -9.63 -13.09
N THR A 44 -6.76 -8.66 -12.28
CA THR A 44 -6.84 -7.23 -12.64
C THR A 44 -5.86 -6.94 -13.77
N PHE A 45 -4.64 -7.48 -13.67
CA PHE A 45 -3.64 -7.38 -14.73
C PHE A 45 -4.10 -8.08 -16.01
N GLU A 46 -4.59 -9.32 -15.93
CA GLU A 46 -5.04 -10.07 -17.12
C GLU A 46 -6.24 -9.39 -17.81
N LYS A 47 -7.18 -8.82 -17.04
CA LYS A 47 -8.37 -8.15 -17.58
C LYS A 47 -8.15 -6.68 -17.93
N GLN A 48 -7.00 -6.11 -17.59
CA GLN A 48 -6.69 -4.68 -17.73
C GLN A 48 -7.74 -3.76 -17.09
N ARG A 49 -8.45 -4.26 -16.07
CA ARG A 49 -9.46 -3.54 -15.27
C ARG A 49 -9.65 -4.22 -13.93
N GLY A 50 -9.91 -3.44 -12.89
CA GLY A 50 -10.08 -3.96 -11.54
C GLY A 50 -9.58 -2.97 -10.50
N TYR A 51 -8.72 -3.45 -9.58
CA TYR A 51 -8.25 -2.67 -8.45
C TYR A 51 -6.77 -2.94 -8.13
N ILE A 52 -6.17 -2.04 -7.36
CA ILE A 52 -4.86 -2.24 -6.73
C ILE A 52 -5.04 -2.43 -5.23
N GLU A 53 -4.10 -3.13 -4.60
CA GLU A 53 -4.09 -3.40 -3.16
C GLU A 53 -2.89 -2.68 -2.52
N ASP A 54 -3.14 -1.62 -1.74
CA ASP A 54 -2.10 -1.02 -0.90
C ASP A 54 -1.90 -1.85 0.37
N ARG A 55 -0.74 -2.49 0.50
CA ARG A 55 -0.43 -3.44 1.59
C ARG A 55 0.35 -2.78 2.74
N ARG A 56 0.61 -1.48 2.62
CA ARG A 56 1.36 -0.69 3.59
C ARG A 56 0.58 -0.26 4.84
N PRO A 57 -0.76 -0.13 4.86
CA PRO A 57 -1.50 0.14 6.10
C PRO A 57 -1.29 -0.96 7.16
N ALA A 58 -1.06 -0.57 8.41
CA ALA A 58 -1.02 -1.47 9.56
C ALA A 58 -2.43 -1.85 10.03
N SER A 59 -2.52 -2.83 10.94
CA SER A 59 -3.81 -3.26 11.51
C SER A 59 -4.49 -2.21 12.40
N ASN A 60 -3.72 -1.28 12.97
CA ASN A 60 -4.19 -0.17 13.79
C ASN A 60 -4.37 1.14 12.98
N VAL A 61 -4.40 1.07 11.66
CA VAL A 61 -4.61 2.24 10.80
C VAL A 61 -5.98 2.87 11.06
N ASP A 62 -6.05 4.20 11.15
CA ASP A 62 -7.33 4.90 11.08
C ASP A 62 -7.78 4.94 9.60
N PRO A 63 -8.93 4.35 9.26
CA PRO A 63 -9.39 4.26 7.87
C PRO A 63 -9.69 5.62 7.25
N TYR A 64 -10.06 6.63 8.03
CA TYR A 64 -10.44 7.94 7.49
C TYR A 64 -9.25 8.72 6.89
N PRO A 65 -8.17 9.02 7.63
CA PRO A 65 -7.01 9.73 7.06
C PRO A 65 -6.28 8.88 6.01
N ALA A 66 -6.24 7.55 6.16
CA ALA A 66 -5.60 6.68 5.20
C ALA A 66 -6.31 6.70 3.83
N SER A 67 -7.65 6.59 3.82
CA SER A 67 -8.44 6.66 2.59
C SER A 67 -8.42 8.06 1.97
N ALA A 68 -8.51 9.11 2.79
CA ALA A 68 -8.38 10.49 2.30
C ALA A 68 -7.01 10.74 1.64
N ARG A 69 -5.91 10.28 2.25
CA ARG A 69 -4.57 10.44 1.65
C ARG A 69 -4.43 9.69 0.34
N LEU A 70 -4.98 8.46 0.25
CA LEU A 70 -5.03 7.70 -1.01
C LEU A 70 -5.77 8.47 -2.10
N MET A 71 -6.97 8.98 -1.81
CA MET A 71 -7.76 9.74 -2.79
C MET A 71 -7.08 11.04 -3.20
N GLN A 72 -6.47 11.74 -2.25
CA GLN A 72 -5.71 12.96 -2.51
C GLN A 72 -4.61 12.68 -3.54
N THR A 73 -3.77 11.68 -3.31
CA THR A 73 -2.64 11.39 -4.21
C THR A 73 -3.05 10.78 -5.56
N ILE A 74 -4.15 10.01 -5.62
CA ILE A 74 -4.54 9.31 -6.86
C ILE A 74 -5.44 10.16 -7.76
N LEU A 75 -6.25 11.05 -7.18
CA LEU A 75 -7.30 11.77 -7.91
C LEU A 75 -7.16 13.29 -7.90
N LEU A 76 -6.55 13.87 -6.86
CA LEU A 76 -6.62 15.32 -6.61
C LEU A 76 -5.27 16.03 -6.76
N ASP A 77 -4.16 15.37 -6.42
CA ASP A 77 -2.80 15.89 -6.60
C ASP A 77 -2.42 15.76 -8.10
N PRO A 78 -2.02 16.86 -8.78
CA PRO A 78 -1.67 16.86 -10.21
C PRO A 78 -0.28 16.31 -10.52
#